data_AF-A0AAD1DT05-F1
#
_entry.id   AF-A0AAD1DT05-F1
#
_cell.length_a   1.000
_cell.length_b   1.000
_cell.length_c   1.000
_cell.angle_alpha   90.00
_cell.angle_beta   90.00
_cell.angle_gamma   90.00
#
_symmetry.space_group_name_H-M   'P 1'
#
loop_
_entity.id
_entity.type
_entity.pdbx_description
1 polymer ?
#
loop_
_entity_poly.entity_id
_entity_poly.type
_entity_poly.pdbx_seq_one_letter_code
_entity_poly.pdbx_strand_id
1 'polypeptide(L)'
;MRNDVINILKNKGNTKDKVRYDELLKIYSNSAGFNQVYFYQLGYSPQKLENLIYDVKNHFHITEKDIIVFKEPETNLELLKDEELGHVVLSNLVKNELSPEQQKVEEIIDLLKLKDNIEVLDGLKFREEYPFLNNESTPMEIKALVADKISAYKKYAKTHSEILNAESDEDAVEKLYELAKSALEEHQINQQIKKELDFYRDSPGRIFGKHASLERLKIRQDVYDMQEVDLVKGRLNSQKNISRYEKEKKSEHVKKWKFRLEVIEKRLKEEFNYNFEEK
;
A
#
# COMPACT_ATOMS: atom_id res chain seq x y z
N MET A 1 6.41 -9.48 31.61
CA MET A 1 7.82 -9.08 31.43
C MET A 1 8.66 -10.17 30.76
N ARG A 2 8.89 -11.35 31.37
CA ARG A 2 9.69 -12.43 30.74
C ARG A 2 9.14 -12.89 29.38
N ASN A 3 7.83 -13.09 29.26
CA ASN A 3 7.18 -13.50 28.02
C ASN A 3 7.25 -12.41 26.92
N ASP A 4 7.17 -11.14 27.31
CA ASP A 4 7.26 -9.99 26.39
C ASP A 4 8.68 -9.89 25.79
N VAL A 5 9.71 -10.13 26.62
CA VAL A 5 11.10 -10.20 26.17
C VAL A 5 11.30 -11.37 25.21
N ILE A 6 10.74 -12.55 25.50
CA ILE A 6 10.82 -13.70 24.60
C ILE A 6 10.18 -13.39 23.24
N ASN A 7 9.04 -12.69 23.22
CA ASN A 7 8.37 -12.28 22.00
C ASN A 7 9.25 -11.32 21.15
N ILE A 8 9.85 -10.30 21.77
CA ILE A 8 10.78 -9.36 21.10
C ILE A 8 12.06 -10.08 20.62
N LEU A 9 12.51 -11.10 21.35
CA LEU A 9 13.67 -11.90 20.94
C LEU A 9 13.37 -12.83 19.75
N LYS A 10 12.14 -13.35 19.63
CA LYS A 10 11.67 -14.23 18.55
C LYS A 10 11.40 -13.46 17.25
N ASN A 11 10.89 -12.23 17.32
CA ASN A 11 10.57 -11.37 16.16
C ASN A 11 11.79 -10.71 15.50
N LYS A 12 12.91 -11.44 15.37
CA LYS A 12 14.20 -10.95 14.82
C LYS A 12 14.12 -10.48 13.36
N GLY A 13 13.13 -10.93 12.59
CA GLY A 13 12.99 -10.59 11.17
C GLY A 13 12.02 -9.45 10.84
N ASN A 14 11.19 -9.00 11.81
CA ASN A 14 10.04 -8.14 11.50
C ASN A 14 10.16 -6.70 12.03
N THR A 15 11.10 -6.43 12.95
CA THR A 15 11.31 -5.11 13.56
C THR A 15 12.68 -4.53 13.21
N LYS A 16 12.76 -3.21 12.94
CA LYS A 16 14.04 -2.52 12.71
C LYS A 16 14.91 -2.62 13.97
N ASP A 17 16.20 -2.93 13.83
CA ASP A 17 17.12 -3.17 14.96
C ASP A 17 17.13 -2.05 16.03
N LYS A 18 16.93 -0.80 15.61
CA LYS A 18 16.83 0.36 16.50
C LYS A 18 15.55 0.34 17.37
N VAL A 19 14.42 -0.04 16.79
CA VAL A 19 13.14 -0.15 17.53
C VAL A 19 13.22 -1.27 18.56
N ARG A 20 13.81 -2.40 18.15
CA ARG A 20 14.07 -3.54 19.03
C ARG A 20 14.99 -3.17 20.19
N TYR A 21 16.02 -2.37 19.94
CA TYR A 21 16.91 -1.86 20.98
C TYR A 21 16.16 -1.01 22.00
N ASP A 22 15.33 -0.07 21.54
CA ASP A 22 14.57 0.83 22.41
C ASP A 22 13.53 0.07 23.25
N GLU A 23 12.88 -0.94 22.68
CA GLU A 23 11.92 -1.81 23.38
C GLU A 23 12.59 -2.68 24.45
N LEU A 24 13.71 -3.33 24.12
CA LEU A 24 14.48 -4.13 25.08
C LEU A 24 15.05 -3.25 26.20
N LEU A 25 15.54 -2.05 25.86
CA LEU A 25 16.06 -1.11 26.84
C LEU A 25 14.98 -0.61 27.79
N LYS A 26 13.76 -0.36 27.29
CA LYS A 26 12.62 0.03 28.12
C LYS A 26 12.29 -1.06 29.14
N ILE A 27 12.24 -2.32 28.72
CA ILE A 27 11.95 -3.44 29.63
C ILE A 27 13.09 -3.63 30.64
N TYR A 28 14.34 -3.60 30.16
CA TYR A 28 15.52 -3.73 31.01
C TYR A 28 15.63 -2.59 32.03
N SER A 29 15.26 -1.36 31.65
CA SER A 29 15.29 -0.20 32.55
C SER A 29 14.34 -0.30 33.74
N ASN A 30 13.26 -1.08 33.60
CA ASN A 30 12.29 -1.28 34.67
C ASN A 30 12.76 -2.32 35.71
N SER A 31 13.77 -3.13 35.40
CA SER A 31 14.22 -4.24 36.26
C SER A 31 15.70 -4.21 36.64
N ALA A 32 16.54 -3.52 35.87
CA ALA A 32 18.00 -3.47 36.06
C ALA A 32 18.49 -2.25 36.85
N GLY A 33 19.75 -2.32 37.31
CA GLY A 33 20.38 -1.24 38.06
C GLY A 33 20.75 -0.03 37.19
N PHE A 34 20.65 1.18 37.76
CA PHE A 34 20.86 2.46 37.08
C PHE A 34 22.13 2.52 36.21
N ASN A 35 23.27 2.01 36.72
CA ASN A 35 24.55 2.05 36.00
C ASN A 35 24.57 1.17 34.73
N GLN A 36 23.86 0.04 34.75
CA GLN A 36 23.76 -0.87 33.60
C GLN A 36 22.87 -0.24 32.53
N VAL A 37 21.76 0.37 32.94
CA VAL A 37 20.81 1.04 32.03
C VAL A 37 21.44 2.28 31.39
N TYR A 38 22.18 3.07 32.17
CA TYR A 38 22.83 4.29 31.68
C TYR A 38 23.78 4.02 30.51
N PHE A 39 24.54 2.92 30.55
CA PHE A 39 25.46 2.52 29.48
C PHE A 39 24.75 2.35 28.12
N TYR A 40 23.53 1.81 28.15
CA TYR A 40 22.69 1.59 26.97
C TYR A 40 21.90 2.84 26.53
N GLN A 41 21.66 3.79 27.43
CA GLN A 41 20.99 5.06 27.11
C GLN A 41 21.87 6.04 26.33
N LEU A 42 23.20 5.87 26.35
CA LEU A 42 24.17 6.71 25.62
C LEU A 42 24.12 6.56 24.08
N GLY A 43 23.14 5.84 23.55
CA GLY A 43 22.89 5.73 22.11
C GLY A 43 23.12 4.32 21.54
N TYR A 44 22.46 4.07 20.41
CA TYR A 44 22.42 2.80 19.69
C TYR A 44 23.74 2.49 18.97
N SER A 45 24.18 1.24 19.07
CA SER A 45 25.22 0.63 18.24
C SER A 45 24.89 -0.86 18.06
N PRO A 46 25.20 -1.49 16.91
CA PRO A 46 24.97 -2.92 16.69
C PRO A 46 25.58 -3.80 17.79
N GLN A 47 26.80 -3.48 18.24
CA GLN A 47 27.49 -4.20 19.33
C GLN A 47 26.77 -4.03 20.68
N LYS A 48 26.20 -2.85 20.94
CA LYS A 48 25.43 -2.60 22.16
C LYS A 48 24.11 -3.36 22.16
N LEU A 49 23.49 -3.58 21.01
CA LEU A 49 22.28 -4.41 20.90
C LEU A 49 22.58 -5.88 21.25
N GLU A 50 23.69 -6.43 20.77
CA GLU A 50 24.10 -7.79 21.12
C GLU A 50 24.37 -7.94 22.62
N ASN A 51 25.09 -6.98 23.21
CA ASN A 51 25.35 -6.96 24.65
C ASN A 51 24.05 -6.79 25.46
N LEU A 52 23.14 -5.91 25.03
CA LEU A 52 21.84 -5.73 25.68
C LEU A 52 20.99 -7.01 25.61
N ILE A 53 20.99 -7.71 24.47
CA ILE A 53 20.28 -9.00 24.33
C ILE A 53 20.87 -10.04 25.29
N TYR A 54 22.20 -10.10 25.42
CA TYR A 54 22.87 -11.01 26.34
C TYR A 54 22.51 -10.71 27.80
N ASP A 55 22.60 -9.44 28.21
CA ASP A 55 22.28 -9.01 29.57
C ASP A 55 20.81 -9.23 29.90
N VAL A 56 19.90 -8.96 28.96
CA VAL A 56 18.46 -9.20 29.10
C VAL A 56 18.17 -10.70 29.23
N LYS A 57 18.80 -11.56 28.40
CA LYS A 57 18.65 -13.02 28.51
C LYS A 57 19.10 -13.53 29.88
N ASN A 58 20.24 -13.04 30.36
CA ASN A 58 20.77 -13.42 31.67
C ASN A 58 19.88 -12.93 32.82
N HIS A 59 19.42 -11.68 32.75
CA HIS A 59 18.62 -11.05 33.79
C HIS A 59 17.23 -11.69 33.93
N PHE A 60 16.61 -12.11 32.82
CA PHE A 60 15.31 -12.79 32.83
C PHE A 60 15.41 -14.33 32.81
N HIS A 61 16.63 -14.88 32.91
CA HIS A 61 16.91 -16.31 32.85
C HIS A 61 16.25 -17.01 31.63
N ILE A 62 16.36 -16.39 30.46
CA ILE A 62 15.78 -16.90 29.20
C ILE A 62 16.81 -17.75 28.47
N THR A 63 16.50 -19.03 28.30
CA THR A 63 17.32 -19.94 27.50
C THR A 63 16.87 -19.96 26.03
N GLU A 64 17.73 -20.40 25.11
CA GLU A 64 17.33 -20.53 23.70
C GLU A 64 16.18 -21.52 23.50
N LYS A 65 16.10 -22.55 24.35
CA LYS A 65 14.98 -23.50 24.38
C LYS A 65 13.66 -22.81 24.73
N ASP A 66 13.68 -21.87 25.67
CA ASP A 66 12.48 -21.10 26.04
C ASP A 66 11.96 -20.26 24.87
N ILE A 67 12.86 -19.68 24.06
CA ILE A 67 12.47 -18.87 22.88
C ILE A 67 11.80 -19.74 21.81
N ILE A 68 12.29 -20.98 21.63
CA ILE A 68 11.75 -21.92 20.64
C ILE A 68 10.40 -22.49 21.08
N VAL A 69 10.28 -22.85 22.37
CA VAL A 69 9.08 -23.50 22.94
C VAL A 69 7.94 -22.51 23.19
N PHE A 70 8.25 -21.21 23.35
CA PHE A 70 7.24 -20.19 23.62
C PHE A 70 6.20 -20.10 22.50
N LYS A 71 4.98 -20.56 22.80
CA LYS A 71 3.73 -20.26 22.10
C LYS A 71 3.12 -19.03 22.76
N GLU A 72 2.74 -18.04 21.96
CA GLU A 72 2.09 -16.83 22.43
C GLU A 72 0.84 -17.22 23.24
N PRO A 73 0.55 -16.56 24.38
CA PRO A 73 -0.67 -16.85 25.13
C PRO A 73 -1.86 -16.61 24.21
N GLU A 74 -2.65 -17.67 23.96
CA GLU A 74 -3.92 -17.60 23.23
C GLU A 74 -4.85 -16.62 23.96
N THR A 75 -4.85 -15.38 23.49
CA THR A 75 -5.96 -14.46 23.74
C THR A 75 -7.16 -15.02 22.97
N ASN A 76 -8.03 -15.76 23.68
CA ASN A 76 -9.34 -16.26 23.25
C ASN A 76 -9.50 -16.39 21.72
N LEU A 77 -8.88 -17.44 21.18
CA LEU A 77 -8.99 -17.89 19.79
C LEU A 77 -10.03 -19.01 19.62
N GLU A 78 -10.90 -19.24 20.60
CA GLU A 78 -12.11 -20.05 20.40
C GLU A 78 -13.20 -19.21 19.74
N LEU A 79 -13.00 -18.88 18.47
CA LEU A 79 -14.05 -18.62 17.46
C LEU A 79 -13.48 -18.51 16.03
N LEU A 80 -12.33 -19.13 15.74
CA LEU A 80 -11.76 -19.18 14.39
C LEU A 80 -11.28 -20.59 14.06
N LYS A 81 -12.25 -21.51 13.95
CA LYS A 81 -12.13 -22.54 12.93
C LYS A 81 -13.02 -22.08 11.80
N ASP A 82 -12.40 -22.00 10.63
CA ASP A 82 -12.92 -21.59 9.34
C ASP A 82 -12.62 -20.12 8.99
N GLU A 83 -11.81 -20.02 7.93
CA GLU A 83 -11.65 -18.90 7.01
C GLU A 83 -10.56 -17.83 7.30
N GLU A 84 -9.48 -17.99 6.52
CA GLU A 84 -8.79 -16.94 5.75
C GLU A 84 -7.68 -16.09 6.40
N LEU A 85 -6.47 -16.31 5.85
CA LEU A 85 -5.34 -15.40 5.87
C LEU A 85 -5.71 -14.05 5.23
N GLY A 86 -5.32 -12.95 5.88
CA GLY A 86 -5.06 -11.70 5.14
C GLY A 86 -5.56 -10.39 5.73
N HIS A 87 -5.67 -10.22 7.05
CA HIS A 87 -5.90 -8.89 7.64
C HIS A 87 -5.06 -8.70 8.90
N VAL A 88 -3.80 -8.25 8.75
CA VAL A 88 -3.04 -7.68 9.88
C VAL A 88 -3.35 -6.19 9.96
N VAL A 89 -4.43 -5.93 10.69
CA VAL A 89 -4.55 -4.99 11.82
C VAL A 89 -3.38 -3.99 11.94
N LEU A 90 -3.60 -2.80 11.37
CA LEU A 90 -2.93 -1.56 11.77
C LEU A 90 -3.94 -0.73 12.56
N SER A 91 -4.23 -1.16 13.78
CA SER A 91 -4.79 -0.32 14.84
C SER A 91 -4.88 -1.16 16.09
N ASN A 92 -4.06 -0.83 17.09
CA ASN A 92 -4.43 -0.81 18.51
C ASN A 92 -3.19 -0.61 19.37
N LEU A 93 -2.63 0.60 19.33
CA LEU A 93 -1.80 1.15 20.39
C LEU A 93 -2.09 2.64 20.62
N VAL A 94 -3.36 3.03 20.61
CA VAL A 94 -3.80 4.27 21.29
C VAL A 94 -5.23 4.05 21.80
N LYS A 95 -5.41 4.07 23.12
CA LYS A 95 -6.73 4.37 23.71
C LYS A 95 -6.99 5.87 23.46
N ASN A 96 -7.35 6.23 22.24
CA ASN A 96 -7.89 7.54 21.95
C ASN A 96 -9.39 7.46 22.12
N GLU A 97 -9.94 8.34 22.96
CA GLU A 97 -11.37 8.60 22.99
C GLU A 97 -11.84 8.88 21.55
N LEU A 98 -12.84 8.12 21.07
CA LEU A 98 -13.36 8.26 19.73
C LEU A 98 -13.85 9.69 19.50
N SER A 99 -13.46 10.28 18.37
CA SER A 99 -14.00 11.56 17.90
C SER A 99 -15.54 11.50 17.83
N PRO A 100 -16.25 12.62 18.08
CA PRO A 100 -17.72 12.68 17.97
C PRO A 100 -18.26 12.29 16.59
N GLU A 101 -17.43 12.33 15.54
CA GLU A 101 -17.79 11.81 14.22
C GLU A 101 -17.71 10.28 14.15
N GLN A 102 -16.72 9.68 14.81
CA GLN A 102 -16.52 8.23 14.88
C GLN A 102 -17.62 7.56 15.72
N GLN A 103 -18.07 8.21 16.80
CA GLN A 103 -19.18 7.75 17.63
C GLN A 103 -20.50 7.67 16.83
N LYS A 104 -20.78 8.67 15.98
CA LYS A 104 -21.96 8.67 15.11
C LYS A 104 -21.93 7.56 14.06
N VAL A 105 -20.74 7.27 13.51
CA VAL A 105 -20.57 6.17 12.55
C VAL A 105 -20.85 4.83 13.23
N GLU A 106 -20.36 4.63 14.46
CA GLU A 106 -20.55 3.39 15.21
C GLU A 106 -22.02 3.18 15.63
N GLU A 107 -22.71 4.24 16.04
CA GLU A 107 -24.16 4.22 16.29
C GLU A 107 -24.98 3.86 15.03
N ILE A 108 -24.59 4.36 13.86
CA ILE A 108 -25.25 4.03 12.58
C ILE A 108 -25.00 2.57 12.19
N ILE A 109 -23.78 2.06 12.39
CA ILE A 109 -23.41 0.66 12.12
C ILE A 109 -24.25 -0.29 12.98
N ASP A 110 -24.48 0.07 14.24
CA ASP A 110 -25.31 -0.71 15.17
C ASP A 110 -26.80 -0.62 14.87
N LEU A 111 -27.30 0.57 14.51
CA LEU A 111 -28.70 0.75 14.09
C LEU A 111 -29.06 -0.04 12.82
N LEU A 112 -28.13 -0.15 11.88
CA LEU A 112 -28.31 -0.86 10.62
C LEU A 112 -27.96 -2.36 10.71
N LYS A 113 -27.56 -2.87 11.88
CA LYS A 113 -27.11 -4.26 12.09
C LYS A 113 -26.03 -4.69 11.09
N LEU A 114 -25.16 -3.76 10.68
CA LEU A 114 -24.15 -4.04 9.67
C LEU A 114 -23.05 -4.98 10.18
N LYS A 115 -22.94 -5.14 11.51
CA LYS A 115 -22.06 -6.13 12.17
C LYS A 115 -22.30 -7.56 11.69
N ASP A 116 -23.52 -7.88 11.25
CA ASP A 116 -23.87 -9.21 10.71
C ASP A 116 -23.46 -9.39 9.24
N ASN A 117 -23.09 -8.30 8.54
CA ASN A 117 -22.64 -8.32 7.14
C ASN A 117 -21.17 -7.86 7.03
N ILE A 118 -20.26 -8.82 7.21
CA ILE A 118 -18.80 -8.61 7.19
C ILE A 118 -18.35 -7.90 5.90
N GLU A 119 -18.92 -8.27 4.75
CA GLU A 119 -18.61 -7.65 3.45
C GLU A 119 -18.92 -6.14 3.41
N VAL A 120 -20.01 -5.72 4.07
CA VAL A 120 -20.41 -4.31 4.14
C VAL A 120 -19.46 -3.55 5.07
N LEU A 121 -19.06 -4.16 6.19
CA LEU A 121 -18.09 -3.59 7.12
C LEU A 121 -16.72 -3.38 6.47
N ASP A 122 -16.23 -4.34 5.69
CA ASP A 122 -14.94 -4.22 5.01
C ASP A 122 -14.98 -3.19 3.87
N GLY A 123 -16.13 -3.08 3.18
CA GLY A 123 -16.39 -1.98 2.25
C GLY A 123 -16.38 -0.59 2.90
N LEU A 124 -16.88 -0.47 4.14
CA LEU A 124 -16.85 0.75 4.94
C LEU A 124 -15.42 1.11 5.36
N LYS A 125 -14.64 0.18 5.89
CA LYS A 125 -13.22 0.38 6.26
C LYS A 125 -12.39 0.87 5.07
N PHE A 126 -12.62 0.33 3.87
CA PHE A 126 -11.90 0.76 2.67
C PHE A 126 -12.25 2.22 2.26
N ARG A 127 -13.51 2.63 2.46
CA ARG A 127 -13.95 4.02 2.22
C ARG A 127 -13.46 4.98 3.30
N GLU A 128 -13.21 4.50 4.51
CA GLU A 128 -12.54 5.27 5.57
C GLU A 128 -11.05 5.49 5.25
N GLU A 129 -10.35 4.47 4.73
CA GLU A 129 -8.96 4.60 4.29
C GLU A 129 -8.82 5.56 3.08
N TYR A 130 -9.83 5.57 2.20
CA TYR A 130 -9.89 6.42 1.01
C TYR A 130 -11.16 7.30 0.99
N PRO A 131 -11.20 8.40 1.77
CA PRO A 131 -12.41 9.24 1.92
C PRO A 131 -12.96 9.80 0.61
N PHE A 132 -12.09 10.04 -0.36
CA PHE A 132 -12.48 10.55 -1.68
C PHE A 132 -13.43 9.61 -2.44
N LEU A 133 -13.52 8.32 -2.09
CA LEU A 133 -14.45 7.39 -2.73
C LEU A 133 -15.92 7.70 -2.44
N ASN A 134 -16.20 8.47 -1.39
CA ASN A 134 -17.54 8.94 -1.06
C ASN A 134 -17.90 10.24 -1.79
N ASN A 135 -16.93 10.93 -2.38
CA ASN A 135 -17.17 12.16 -3.11
C ASN A 135 -17.66 11.86 -4.55
N GLU A 136 -18.71 12.56 -4.97
CA GLU A 136 -19.23 12.48 -6.34
C GLU A 136 -18.24 13.08 -7.36
N SER A 137 -17.49 14.11 -6.95
CA SER A 137 -16.48 14.79 -7.78
C SER A 137 -15.25 13.95 -8.10
N THR A 138 -15.09 12.76 -7.51
CA THR A 138 -13.93 11.90 -7.76
C THR A 138 -14.01 11.28 -9.16
N PRO A 139 -12.94 11.37 -9.98
CA PRO A 139 -12.89 10.79 -11.32
C PRO A 139 -13.30 9.32 -11.36
N MET A 140 -14.09 8.95 -12.36
CA MET A 140 -14.60 7.59 -12.53
C MET A 140 -13.46 6.58 -12.68
N GLU A 141 -12.37 6.97 -13.34
CA GLU A 141 -11.20 6.14 -13.55
C GLU A 141 -10.52 5.77 -12.22
N ILE A 142 -10.52 6.66 -11.22
CA ILE A 142 -9.97 6.36 -9.87
C ILE A 142 -10.90 5.41 -9.11
N LYS A 143 -12.22 5.57 -9.26
CA LYS A 143 -13.20 4.62 -8.70
C LYS A 143 -13.05 3.23 -9.35
N ALA A 144 -12.83 3.17 -10.65
CA ALA A 144 -12.59 1.93 -11.39
C ALA A 144 -11.31 1.22 -10.92
N LEU A 145 -10.25 1.98 -10.62
CA LEU A 145 -9.00 1.40 -10.09
C LEU A 145 -9.21 0.61 -8.79
N VAL A 146 -10.16 1.01 -7.95
CA VAL A 146 -10.49 0.23 -6.74
C VAL A 146 -11.00 -1.16 -7.11
N ALA A 147 -11.89 -1.24 -8.09
CA ALA A 147 -12.39 -2.52 -8.59
C ALA A 147 -11.27 -3.37 -9.24
N ASP A 148 -10.36 -2.73 -9.98
CA ASP A 148 -9.18 -3.38 -10.55
C ASP A 148 -8.23 -3.89 -9.46
N LYS A 149 -8.03 -3.13 -8.36
CA LYS A 149 -7.22 -3.55 -7.21
C LYS A 149 -7.77 -4.79 -6.54
N ILE A 150 -9.08 -4.82 -6.29
CA ILE A 150 -9.77 -5.98 -5.70
C ILE A 150 -9.64 -7.19 -6.64
N SER A 151 -9.85 -6.98 -7.94
CA SER A 151 -9.74 -8.04 -8.94
C SER A 151 -8.33 -8.61 -9.02
N ALA A 152 -7.30 -7.75 -9.04
CA ALA A 152 -5.90 -8.15 -9.04
C ALA A 152 -5.52 -8.91 -7.75
N TYR A 153 -6.03 -8.48 -6.60
CA TYR A 153 -5.82 -9.20 -5.34
C TYR A 153 -6.46 -10.59 -5.34
N LYS A 154 -7.71 -10.71 -5.79
CA LYS A 154 -8.41 -12.00 -5.85
C LYS A 154 -7.69 -12.99 -6.76
N LYS A 155 -7.20 -12.52 -7.91
CA LYS A 155 -6.40 -13.36 -8.82
C LYS A 155 -5.06 -13.75 -8.19
N TYR A 156 -4.36 -12.80 -7.55
CA TYR A 156 -3.13 -13.08 -6.81
C TYR A 156 -3.34 -14.13 -5.72
N ALA A 157 -4.39 -13.99 -4.91
CA ALA A 157 -4.69 -14.95 -3.84
C ALA A 157 -4.99 -16.35 -4.40
N LYS A 158 -5.70 -16.41 -5.54
CA LYS A 158 -6.00 -17.67 -6.24
C LYS A 158 -4.73 -18.31 -6.83
N THR A 159 -3.91 -17.55 -7.55
CA THR A 159 -2.67 -18.07 -8.13
C THR A 159 -1.68 -18.48 -7.03
N HIS A 160 -1.65 -17.74 -5.92
CA HIS A 160 -0.83 -18.09 -4.77
C HIS A 160 -1.30 -19.38 -4.07
N SER A 161 -2.61 -19.61 -3.93
CA SER A 161 -3.11 -20.87 -3.39
C SER A 161 -2.86 -22.05 -4.34
N GLU A 162 -2.95 -21.84 -5.65
CA GLU A 162 -2.57 -22.83 -6.67
C GLU A 162 -1.08 -23.21 -6.57
N ILE A 163 -0.18 -22.25 -6.32
CA ILE A 163 1.25 -22.51 -6.07
C ILE A 163 1.47 -23.32 -4.79
N LEU A 164 0.76 -22.99 -3.71
CA LEU A 164 0.89 -23.70 -2.43
C LEU A 164 0.39 -25.15 -2.50
N ASN A 165 -0.64 -25.40 -3.29
CA ASN A 165 -1.23 -26.73 -3.48
C ASN A 165 -0.51 -27.59 -4.52
N ALA A 166 0.47 -27.03 -5.25
CA ALA A 166 1.25 -27.76 -6.25
C ALA A 166 2.30 -28.65 -5.57
N GLU A 167 1.89 -29.85 -5.13
CA GLU A 167 2.79 -30.89 -4.63
C GLU A 167 3.47 -31.67 -5.77
N SER A 168 4.77 -31.43 -5.96
CA SER A 168 5.78 -32.41 -6.41
C SER A 168 5.51 -33.26 -7.68
N ASP A 169 5.49 -32.65 -8.86
CA ASP A 169 5.78 -33.37 -10.13
C ASP A 169 6.92 -32.66 -10.88
N GLU A 170 7.86 -33.40 -11.48
CA GLU A 170 9.05 -32.81 -12.14
C GLU A 170 8.70 -31.98 -13.39
N ASP A 171 7.53 -32.20 -14.00
CA ASP A 171 6.92 -31.34 -15.04
C ASP A 171 6.24 -30.07 -14.47
N ALA A 172 6.21 -29.91 -13.14
CA ALA A 172 5.57 -28.80 -12.46
C ALA A 172 6.46 -27.56 -12.35
N VAL A 173 7.78 -27.64 -12.56
CA VAL A 173 8.67 -26.47 -12.34
C VAL A 173 8.38 -25.33 -13.32
N GLU A 174 8.18 -25.62 -14.61
CA GLU A 174 7.83 -24.59 -15.60
C GLU A 174 6.45 -23.99 -15.33
N LYS A 175 5.46 -24.83 -14.99
CA LYS A 175 4.11 -24.36 -14.61
C LYS A 175 4.13 -23.53 -13.33
N LEU A 176 4.91 -23.93 -12.34
CA LEU A 176 5.09 -23.20 -11.09
C LEU A 176 5.78 -21.87 -11.35
N TYR A 177 6.75 -21.83 -12.26
CA TYR A 177 7.41 -20.60 -12.68
C TYR A 177 6.44 -19.64 -13.39
N GLU A 178 5.60 -20.15 -14.31
CA GLU A 178 4.56 -19.34 -14.96
C GLU A 178 3.52 -18.81 -13.97
N LEU A 179 3.06 -19.65 -13.03
CA LEU A 179 2.13 -19.26 -11.97
C LEU A 179 2.76 -18.22 -11.03
N ALA A 180 4.02 -18.42 -10.63
CA ALA A 180 4.74 -17.48 -9.78
C ALA A 180 4.97 -16.14 -10.50
N LYS A 181 5.29 -16.17 -11.79
CA LYS A 181 5.41 -14.97 -12.61
C LYS A 181 4.06 -14.23 -12.70
N SER A 182 2.97 -14.93 -12.96
CA SER A 182 1.63 -14.35 -12.98
C SER A 182 1.25 -13.74 -11.62
N ALA A 183 1.51 -14.46 -10.52
CA ALA A 183 1.25 -13.96 -9.18
C ALA A 183 2.07 -12.69 -8.88
N LEU A 184 3.33 -12.65 -9.30
CA LEU A 184 4.18 -11.46 -9.15
C LEU A 184 3.66 -10.28 -9.99
N GLU A 185 3.24 -10.51 -11.23
CA GLU A 185 2.66 -9.48 -12.09
C GLU A 185 1.38 -8.89 -11.48
N GLU A 186 0.47 -9.74 -11.00
CA GLU A 186 -0.77 -9.33 -10.34
C GLU A 186 -0.51 -8.58 -9.02
N HIS A 187 0.45 -9.06 -8.24
CA HIS A 187 0.90 -8.35 -7.04
C HIS A 187 1.50 -6.98 -7.37
N GLN A 188 2.32 -6.88 -8.42
CA GLN A 188 2.89 -5.62 -8.86
C GLN A 188 1.81 -4.64 -9.32
N ILE A 189 0.82 -5.09 -10.08
CA ILE A 189 -0.32 -4.27 -10.49
C ILE A 189 -1.07 -3.76 -9.25
N ASN A 190 -1.36 -4.64 -8.29
CA ASN A 190 -2.03 -4.25 -7.04
C ASN A 190 -1.24 -3.17 -6.28
N GLN A 191 0.09 -3.35 -6.15
CA GLN A 191 0.97 -2.37 -5.50
C GLN A 191 1.05 -1.04 -6.26
N GLN A 192 1.03 -1.08 -7.60
CA GLN A 192 1.00 0.14 -8.41
C GLN A 192 -0.31 0.90 -8.20
N ILE A 193 -1.45 0.20 -8.21
CA ILE A 193 -2.75 0.81 -7.96
C ILE A 193 -2.82 1.39 -6.55
N LYS A 194 -2.29 0.67 -5.54
CA LYS A 194 -2.22 1.18 -4.17
C LYS A 194 -1.45 2.50 -4.11
N LYS A 195 -0.29 2.59 -4.77
CA LYS A 195 0.50 3.84 -4.83
C LYS A 195 -0.25 4.99 -5.50
N GLU A 196 -1.05 4.72 -6.54
CA GLU A 196 -1.90 5.74 -7.18
C GLU A 196 -2.99 6.24 -6.23
N LEU A 197 -3.68 5.33 -5.54
CA LEU A 197 -4.74 5.67 -4.58
C LEU A 197 -4.19 6.44 -3.37
N ASP A 198 -3.04 6.01 -2.85
CA ASP A 198 -2.37 6.69 -1.74
C ASP A 198 -1.91 8.10 -2.17
N PHE A 199 -1.38 8.25 -3.39
CA PHE A 199 -1.02 9.57 -3.93
C PHE A 199 -2.24 10.49 -4.07
N TYR A 200 -3.36 9.98 -4.58
CA TYR A 200 -4.59 10.77 -4.73
C TYR A 200 -5.20 11.14 -3.37
N ARG A 201 -5.06 10.28 -2.35
CA ARG A 201 -5.42 10.59 -0.97
C ARG A 201 -4.59 11.77 -0.44
N ASP A 202 -3.28 11.72 -0.63
CA ASP A 202 -2.36 12.70 -0.08
C ASP A 202 -2.35 14.03 -0.88
N SER A 203 -2.71 13.98 -2.16
CA SER A 203 -2.78 15.12 -3.08
C SER A 203 -4.11 15.12 -3.85
N PRO A 204 -5.23 15.52 -3.23
CA PRO A 204 -6.54 15.49 -3.85
C PRO A 204 -6.54 16.33 -5.13
N GLY A 205 -7.01 15.74 -6.23
CA GLY A 205 -7.05 16.37 -7.55
C GLY A 205 -5.76 16.25 -8.38
N ARG A 206 -4.69 15.63 -7.86
CA ARG A 206 -3.51 15.26 -8.65
C ARG A 206 -3.43 13.77 -8.91
N ILE A 207 -3.14 13.43 -10.15
CA ILE A 207 -3.03 12.05 -10.62
C ILE A 207 -1.56 11.71 -10.80
N PHE A 208 -1.14 10.54 -10.32
CA PHE A 208 0.24 10.09 -10.46
C PHE A 208 0.49 9.54 -11.87
N GLY A 209 -0.42 8.72 -12.38
CA GLY A 209 -0.52 8.41 -13.82
C GLY A 209 0.50 7.41 -14.34
N LYS A 210 1.04 6.55 -13.48
CA LYS A 210 1.85 5.38 -13.86
C LYS A 210 0.98 4.22 -14.35
N HIS A 211 -0.22 4.06 -13.79
CA HIS A 211 -1.13 3.01 -14.24
C HIS A 211 -1.72 3.36 -15.61
N ALA A 212 -1.82 2.37 -16.51
CA ALA A 212 -2.26 2.57 -17.90
C ALA A 212 -3.64 3.25 -17.99
N SER A 213 -4.59 2.87 -17.12
CA SER A 213 -5.94 3.47 -17.06
C SER A 213 -5.94 4.97 -16.74
N LEU A 214 -4.92 5.46 -16.03
CA LEU A 214 -4.80 6.87 -15.62
C LEU A 214 -3.95 7.71 -16.58
N GLU A 215 -3.30 7.10 -17.57
CA GLU A 215 -2.40 7.81 -18.48
C GLU A 215 -3.10 8.95 -19.22
N ARG A 216 -4.33 8.71 -19.69
CA ARG A 216 -5.13 9.75 -20.39
C ARG A 216 -5.52 10.89 -19.47
N LEU A 217 -5.92 10.58 -18.24
CA LEU A 217 -6.25 11.60 -17.24
C LEU A 217 -5.01 12.42 -16.88
N LYS A 218 -3.86 11.77 -16.74
CA LYS A 218 -2.60 12.46 -16.49
C LYS A 218 -2.23 13.40 -17.62
N ILE A 219 -2.38 12.97 -18.88
CA ILE A 219 -2.17 13.84 -20.05
C ILE A 219 -3.10 15.05 -20.01
N ARG A 220 -4.38 14.86 -19.71
CA ARG A 220 -5.31 15.99 -19.57
C ARG A 220 -4.83 16.95 -18.50
N GLN A 221 -4.54 16.45 -17.31
CA GLN A 221 -4.06 17.26 -16.20
C GLN A 221 -2.80 18.05 -16.58
N ASP A 222 -1.80 17.39 -17.16
CA ASP A 222 -0.56 18.06 -17.57
C ASP A 222 -0.82 19.14 -18.63
N VAL A 223 -1.77 18.93 -19.54
CA VAL A 223 -2.18 19.95 -20.52
C VAL A 223 -2.91 21.10 -19.85
N TYR A 224 -3.76 20.88 -18.86
CA TYR A 224 -4.45 21.95 -18.11
C TYR A 224 -3.51 22.73 -17.18
N ASP A 225 -2.45 22.09 -16.69
CA ASP A 225 -1.40 22.74 -15.89
C ASP A 225 -0.48 23.65 -16.76
N MET A 226 -0.47 23.50 -18.10
CA MET A 226 0.35 24.31 -19.01
C MET A 226 -0.20 25.74 -19.19
N GLN A 227 0.71 26.69 -19.46
CA GLN A 227 0.37 28.05 -19.87
C GLN A 227 0.13 28.14 -21.39
N GLU A 228 -0.54 29.19 -21.87
CA GLU A 228 -0.89 29.36 -23.29
C GLU A 228 0.30 29.21 -24.24
N VAL A 229 1.43 29.86 -23.93
CA VAL A 229 2.66 29.79 -24.71
C VAL A 229 3.17 28.35 -24.84
N ASP A 230 3.02 27.57 -23.77
CA ASP A 230 3.44 26.17 -23.73
C ASP A 230 2.43 25.25 -24.41
N LEU A 231 1.14 25.61 -24.47
CA LEU A 231 0.13 24.91 -25.26
C LEU A 231 0.44 25.00 -26.75
N VAL A 232 0.78 26.20 -27.26
CA VAL A 232 1.15 26.38 -28.68
C VAL A 232 2.42 25.59 -29.03
N LYS A 233 3.46 25.66 -28.19
CA LYS A 233 4.67 24.82 -28.35
C LYS A 233 4.33 23.33 -28.26
N GLY A 234 3.48 22.95 -27.31
CA GLY A 234 3.01 21.59 -27.08
C GLY A 234 2.27 21.02 -28.28
N ARG A 235 1.47 21.83 -28.98
CA ARG A 235 0.81 21.48 -30.24
C ARG A 235 1.82 21.13 -31.33
N LEU A 236 2.77 22.04 -31.60
CA LEU A 236 3.82 21.83 -32.61
C LEU A 236 4.68 20.59 -32.30
N ASN A 237 5.03 20.40 -31.04
CA ASN A 237 5.79 19.24 -30.60
C ASN A 237 4.99 17.94 -30.75
N SER A 238 3.69 17.97 -30.43
CA SER A 238 2.81 16.81 -30.60
C SER A 238 2.68 16.42 -32.07
N GLN A 239 2.51 17.38 -32.98
CA GLN A 239 2.49 17.14 -34.43
C GLN A 239 3.81 16.51 -34.92
N LYS A 240 4.96 17.08 -34.54
CA LYS A 240 6.29 16.53 -34.90
C LYS A 240 6.47 15.10 -34.39
N ASN A 241 6.09 14.84 -33.14
CA ASN A 241 6.21 13.52 -32.52
C ASN A 241 5.27 12.50 -33.17
N ILE A 242 4.05 12.88 -33.56
CA ILE A 242 3.14 12.00 -34.31
C ILE A 242 3.82 11.54 -35.60
N SER A 243 4.31 12.47 -36.43
CA SER A 243 4.98 12.13 -37.69
C SER A 243 6.24 11.29 -37.48
N ARG A 244 6.99 11.52 -36.39
CA ARG A 244 8.15 10.71 -36.03
C ARG A 244 7.75 9.28 -35.65
N TYR A 245 6.79 9.10 -34.74
CA TYR A 245 6.39 7.78 -34.27
C TYR A 245 5.60 6.98 -35.30
N GLU A 246 4.92 7.65 -36.25
CA GLU A 246 4.35 7.01 -37.43
C GLU A 246 5.44 6.38 -38.32
N LYS A 247 6.57 7.08 -38.53
CA LYS A 247 7.74 6.53 -39.23
C LYS A 247 8.38 5.37 -38.48
N GLU A 248 8.46 5.45 -37.15
CA GLU A 248 8.99 4.39 -36.28
C GLU A 248 8.01 3.20 -36.08
N LYS A 249 6.80 3.24 -36.67
CA LYS A 249 5.73 2.23 -36.52
C LYS A 249 5.31 1.94 -35.07
N LYS A 250 5.45 2.91 -34.16
CA LYS A 250 5.03 2.78 -32.74
C LYS A 250 3.59 3.25 -32.53
N SER A 251 2.63 2.39 -32.87
CA SER A 251 1.18 2.71 -32.86
C SER A 251 0.68 3.28 -31.53
N GLU A 252 1.12 2.74 -30.40
CA GLU A 252 0.68 3.18 -29.07
C GLU A 252 1.13 4.61 -28.74
N HIS A 253 2.37 4.96 -29.10
CA HIS A 253 2.89 6.32 -28.92
C HIS A 253 2.16 7.32 -29.82
N VAL A 254 1.84 6.92 -31.07
CA VAL A 254 1.05 7.73 -31.98
C VAL A 254 -0.33 8.04 -31.37
N LYS A 255 -1.02 7.03 -30.82
CA LYS A 255 -2.31 7.23 -30.14
C LYS A 255 -2.19 8.21 -28.97
N LYS A 256 -1.16 8.07 -28.14
CA LYS A 256 -0.89 8.96 -27.01
C LYS A 256 -0.70 10.42 -27.44
N TRP A 257 0.15 10.66 -28.43
CA TRP A 257 0.43 12.01 -28.92
C TRP A 257 -0.74 12.61 -29.70
N LYS A 258 -1.53 11.81 -30.42
CA LYS A 258 -2.78 12.26 -31.05
C LYS A 258 -3.80 12.71 -30.00
N PHE A 259 -3.99 11.93 -28.94
CA PHE A 259 -4.87 12.31 -27.83
C PHE A 259 -4.38 13.59 -27.14
N ARG A 260 -3.08 13.72 -26.88
CA ARG A 260 -2.51 14.95 -26.32
C ARG A 260 -2.75 16.16 -27.21
N LEU A 261 -2.56 16.01 -28.53
CA LEU A 261 -2.82 17.07 -29.51
C LEU A 261 -4.29 17.50 -29.48
N GLU A 262 -5.21 16.56 -29.46
CA GLU A 262 -6.66 16.81 -29.40
C GLU A 262 -7.04 17.62 -28.13
N VAL A 263 -6.51 17.25 -26.96
CA VAL A 263 -6.78 17.97 -25.71
C VAL A 263 -6.19 19.38 -25.75
N ILE A 264 -4.98 19.56 -26.28
CA ILE A 264 -4.36 20.88 -26.44
C ILE A 264 -5.19 21.75 -27.39
N GLU A 265 -5.59 21.22 -28.53
CA GLU A 265 -6.36 21.97 -29.53
C GLU A 265 -7.76 22.33 -29.02
N LYS A 266 -8.40 21.43 -28.27
CA LYS A 266 -9.66 21.72 -27.58
C LYS A 266 -9.51 22.88 -26.60
N ARG A 267 -8.49 22.84 -25.73
CA ARG A 267 -8.24 23.90 -24.75
C ARG A 267 -7.91 25.25 -25.41
N LEU A 268 -7.07 25.24 -26.44
CA LEU A 268 -6.75 26.46 -27.21
C LEU A 268 -7.97 27.07 -27.89
N LYS A 269 -8.92 26.26 -28.38
CA LYS A 269 -10.20 26.75 -28.92
C LYS A 269 -11.11 27.30 -27.83
N GLU A 270 -11.32 26.55 -26.76
CA GLU A 270 -12.32 26.87 -25.73
C GLU A 270 -11.89 28.02 -24.81
N GLU A 271 -10.62 28.08 -24.39
CA GLU A 271 -10.12 29.08 -23.43
C GLU A 271 -9.51 30.32 -24.12
N PHE A 272 -8.92 30.16 -25.31
CA PHE A 272 -8.13 31.21 -25.97
C PHE A 272 -8.66 31.64 -27.34
N ASN A 273 -9.80 31.07 -27.80
CA ASN A 273 -10.37 31.35 -29.13
C ASN A 273 -9.34 31.25 -30.27
N TYR A 274 -8.36 30.36 -30.14
CA TYR A 274 -7.29 30.23 -31.11
C TYR A 274 -7.85 29.66 -32.42
N ASN A 275 -7.72 30.43 -33.51
CA ASN A 275 -8.21 30.01 -34.81
C ASN A 275 -7.12 29.21 -35.56
N PHE A 276 -7.41 27.95 -35.87
CA PHE A 276 -6.43 27.07 -36.52
C PHE A 276 -6.35 27.24 -38.05
N GLU A 277 -7.20 28.10 -38.62
CA GLU A 277 -7.35 28.32 -40.07
C GLU A 277 -6.37 29.35 -40.67
N GLU A 278 -5.45 29.92 -39.90
CA GLU A 278 -4.34 30.69 -40.47
C GLU A 278 -3.23 29.76 -40.98
N LYS A 279 -3.46 29.18 -42.17
CA LYS A 279 -2.41 28.71 -43.07
C LYS A 279 -2.80 28.96 -44.52
#